data_AF-A0A926KYB5-F1
#
_entry.id   AF-A0A926KYB5-F1
#
_cell.length_a   1.000
_cell.length_b   1.000
_cell.length_c   1.000
_cell.angle_alpha   90.00
_cell.angle_beta   90.00
_cell.angle_gamma   90.00
#
_symmetry.space_group_name_H-M   'P 1'
#
loop_
_entity.id
_entity.type
_entity.pdbx_description
1 polymer ?
#
loop_
_entity_poly.entity_id
_entity_poly.type
_entity_poly.pdbx_seq_one_letter_code
_entity_poly.pdbx_strand_id
1 'polypeptide(L)'
;PSVDGEPYQHILPVEDTGFELTTVDLGSAGDAGAIEKAVQHTFRLDSEVPLHACLFADGETDVLILVVHHIAGDGWSMGPLARDLSVAY
;
A
#
# COMPACT_ATOMS: atom_id res chain seq x y z
N PRO A 1 6.34 12.18 -10.79
CA PRO A 1 7.45 13.19 -10.90
C PRO A 1 7.29 13.99 -12.21
N SER A 2 7.96 15.14 -12.33
CA SER A 2 7.97 15.94 -13.56
C SER A 2 9.33 16.58 -13.83
N VAL A 3 9.62 16.83 -15.10
CA VAL A 3 10.79 17.60 -15.57
C VAL A 3 10.25 18.68 -16.50
N ASP A 4 10.61 19.94 -16.25
CA ASP A 4 10.14 21.10 -17.03
C ASP A 4 8.60 21.20 -17.16
N GLY A 5 7.87 20.71 -16.15
CA GLY A 5 6.40 20.70 -16.13
C GLY A 5 5.76 19.49 -16.81
N GLU A 6 6.53 18.65 -17.50
CA GLU A 6 6.04 17.45 -18.16
C GLU A 6 6.07 16.25 -17.20
N PRO A 7 4.92 15.58 -16.95
CA PRO A 7 4.87 14.41 -16.07
C PRO A 7 5.51 13.20 -16.76
N TYR A 8 6.24 12.40 -15.99
CA TYR A 8 6.79 11.14 -16.45
C TYR A 8 6.69 10.07 -15.38
N GLN A 9 6.80 8.81 -15.81
CA GLN A 9 6.90 7.66 -14.92
C GLN A 9 8.36 7.30 -14.73
N HIS A 10 8.76 7.13 -13.47
CA HIS A 10 10.09 6.64 -13.12
C HIS A 10 9.94 5.24 -12.52
N ILE A 11 10.44 4.22 -13.20
CA ILE A 11 10.47 2.86 -12.67
C ILE A 11 11.71 2.73 -11.78
N LEU A 12 11.49 2.47 -10.49
CA LEU A 12 12.57 2.32 -9.52
C LEU A 12 12.99 0.85 -9.41
N PRO A 13 14.29 0.57 -9.17
CA PRO A 13 14.73 -0.71 -8.61
C PRO A 13 14.02 -1.00 -7.29
N VAL A 14 13.82 -2.28 -6.95
CA VAL A 14 13.06 -2.68 -5.74
C VAL A 14 13.70 -2.13 -4.48
N GLU A 15 15.02 -2.15 -4.40
CA GLU A 15 15.83 -1.62 -3.30
C GLU A 15 15.65 -0.12 -3.07
N ASP A 16 15.22 0.63 -4.09
CA ASP A 16 15.04 2.08 -4.05
C ASP A 16 13.58 2.50 -3.84
N THR A 17 12.64 1.53 -3.78
CA THR A 17 11.21 1.83 -3.60
C THR A 17 10.89 2.39 -2.22
N GLY A 18 11.70 2.06 -1.21
CA GLY A 18 11.39 2.35 0.19
C GLY A 18 10.11 1.65 0.68
N PHE A 19 9.64 0.62 -0.03
CA PHE A 19 8.43 -0.11 0.35
C PHE A 19 8.67 -0.86 1.66
N GLU A 20 7.79 -0.64 2.64
CA GLU A 20 7.79 -1.34 3.91
C GLU A 20 6.37 -1.80 4.24
N LEU A 21 6.24 -3.04 4.73
CA LEU A 21 5.01 -3.51 5.35
C LEU A 21 5.03 -3.04 6.81
N THR A 22 4.23 -2.02 7.11
CA THR A 22 4.08 -1.54 8.50
C THR A 22 3.21 -2.51 9.28
N THR A 23 3.68 -3.04 10.41
CA THR A 23 2.86 -3.88 11.29
C THR A 23 2.40 -3.07 12.51
N VAL A 24 1.10 -3.11 12.79
CA VAL A 24 0.47 -2.45 13.92
C VAL A 24 -0.16 -3.51 14.81
N ASP A 25 0.28 -3.59 16.06
CA ASP A 25 -0.36 -4.42 17.09
C ASP A 25 -1.56 -3.65 17.66
N LEU A 26 -2.77 -4.17 17.44
CA LEU A 26 -4.01 -3.54 17.92
C LEU A 26 -4.37 -3.94 19.36
N GLY A 27 -3.73 -4.98 19.90
CA GLY A 27 -4.13 -5.60 21.17
C GLY A 27 -5.63 -5.94 21.26
N SER A 28 -6.12 -6.21 22.46
CA SER A 28 -7.52 -6.61 22.69
C SER A 28 -8.55 -5.48 22.55
N ALA A 29 -8.12 -4.23 22.35
CA ALA A 29 -9.00 -3.07 22.34
C ALA A 29 -9.44 -2.65 20.93
N GLY A 30 -8.66 -2.99 19.89
CA GLY A 30 -8.89 -2.57 18.51
C GLY A 30 -8.76 -1.04 18.34
N ASP A 31 -8.10 -0.58 17.28
CA ASP A 31 -8.05 0.83 16.91
C ASP A 31 -8.66 1.05 15.53
N ALA A 32 -9.98 1.20 15.50
CA ALA A 32 -10.71 1.52 14.26
C ALA A 32 -10.20 2.82 13.61
N GLY A 33 -9.68 3.76 14.39
CA GLY A 33 -9.11 5.00 13.88
C GLY A 33 -7.76 4.78 13.18
N ALA A 34 -6.98 3.77 13.57
CA ALA A 34 -5.75 3.40 12.88
C ALA A 34 -6.02 2.77 11.51
N ILE A 35 -7.04 1.90 11.43
CA ILE A 35 -7.51 1.31 10.16
C ILE A 35 -7.97 2.41 9.21
N GLU A 36 -8.81 3.35 9.68
CA GLU A 36 -9.30 4.44 8.83
C GLU A 36 -8.15 5.31 8.29
N LYS A 37 -7.17 5.63 9.13
CA LYS A 37 -5.97 6.38 8.71
C LYS A 37 -5.16 5.65 7.65
N ALA A 38 -4.98 4.33 7.79
CA ALA A 38 -4.25 3.53 6.81
C ALA A 38 -4.98 3.50 5.45
N VAL A 39 -6.32 3.41 5.45
CA VAL A 39 -7.12 3.46 4.22
C VAL A 39 -7.08 4.84 3.55
N GLN A 40 -7.02 5.91 4.35
CA GLN A 40 -6.99 7.30 3.88
C GLN A 40 -5.57 7.82 3.54
N HIS A 41 -4.59 6.92 3.39
CA HIS A 41 -3.22 7.31 3.06
C HIS A 41 -3.17 8.19 1.81
N THR A 42 -2.50 9.34 1.93
CA THR A 42 -2.39 10.33 0.86
C THR A 42 -1.00 10.26 0.25
N PHE A 43 -0.93 9.79 -0.99
CA PHE A 43 0.33 9.57 -1.70
C PHE A 43 0.99 10.86 -2.19
N ARG A 44 2.31 10.94 -2.03
CA ARG A 44 3.12 11.94 -2.75
C ARG A 44 3.69 11.34 -4.04
N LEU A 45 2.93 11.41 -5.13
CA LEU A 45 3.27 10.77 -6.42
C LEU A 45 4.58 11.26 -7.09
N ASP A 46 5.22 12.29 -6.55
CA ASP A 46 6.54 12.76 -6.99
C ASP A 46 7.70 12.02 -6.34
N SER A 47 7.46 11.31 -5.23
CA SER A 47 8.50 10.81 -4.34
C SER A 47 8.17 9.50 -3.64
N GLU A 48 6.95 8.99 -3.79
CA GLU A 48 6.45 7.78 -3.17
C GLU A 48 5.93 6.80 -4.22
N VAL A 49 6.17 5.51 -4.01
CA VAL A 49 5.53 4.46 -4.80
C VAL A 49 4.02 4.44 -4.47
N PRO A 50 3.13 4.39 -5.48
CA PRO A 50 1.67 4.44 -5.30
C PRO A 50 1.05 3.16 -4.69
N LEU A 51 1.72 2.57 -3.70
CA LEU A 51 1.35 1.36 -2.99
C LEU A 51 1.69 1.54 -1.50
N HIS A 52 0.69 1.47 -0.64
CA HIS A 52 0.84 1.48 0.81
C HIS A 52 0.31 0.16 1.39
N ALA A 53 1.05 -0.44 2.32
CA ALA A 53 0.68 -1.69 2.95
C ALA A 53 0.84 -1.62 4.48
N CYS A 54 -0.22 -2.01 5.20
CA CYS A 54 -0.22 -2.07 6.65
C CYS A 54 -0.88 -3.37 7.12
N LEU A 55 -0.21 -4.10 8.01
CA LEU A 55 -0.72 -5.31 8.64
C LEU A 55 -1.15 -4.98 10.07
N PHE A 56 -2.42 -5.17 10.38
CA PHE A 56 -2.94 -5.05 11.74
C PHE A 56 -3.02 -6.44 12.34
N ALA A 57 -2.22 -6.69 13.38
CA ALA A 57 -2.23 -7.94 14.12
C ALA A 57 -3.14 -7.81 15.35
N ASP A 58 -4.10 -8.72 15.49
CA ASP A 58 -5.03 -8.76 16.64
C ASP A 58 -4.89 -10.03 17.50
N GLY A 59 -4.01 -10.95 17.10
CA GLY A 59 -3.70 -12.20 17.80
C GLY A 59 -4.51 -13.43 17.37
N GLU A 60 -5.63 -13.26 16.66
CA GLU A 60 -6.44 -14.36 16.11
C GLU A 60 -6.69 -14.24 14.60
N THR A 61 -6.90 -13.03 14.09
CA THR A 61 -7.16 -12.69 12.69
C THR A 61 -6.43 -11.41 12.29
N ASP A 62 -5.35 -11.56 11.52
CA ASP A 62 -4.64 -10.39 11.01
C ASP A 62 -5.39 -9.75 9.84
N VAL A 63 -5.37 -8.42 9.77
CA VAL A 63 -5.98 -7.63 8.69
C VAL A 63 -4.90 -6.92 7.89
N LEU A 64 -4.72 -7.34 6.64
CA LEU A 64 -3.84 -6.66 5.68
C LEU A 64 -4.63 -5.58 4.93
N ILE A 65 -4.18 -4.34 5.04
CA ILE A 65 -4.64 -3.21 4.24
C ILE A 65 -3.62 -2.95 3.13
N LEU A 66 -4.08 -3.02 1.89
CA LEU A 66 -3.34 -2.65 0.68
C LEU A 66 -4.08 -1.49 0.02
N VAL A 67 -3.44 -0.32 -0.03
CA VAL A 67 -3.96 0.85 -0.73
C VAL A 67 -3.12 1.07 -1.98
N VAL A 68 -3.78 1.04 -3.13
CA VAL A 68 -3.16 1.30 -4.44
C VAL A 68 -3.76 2.58 -5.00
N HIS A 69 -2.92 3.55 -5.35
CA HIS A 69 -3.42 4.75 -6.01
C HIS A 69 -3.89 4.40 -7.44
N HIS A 70 -5.02 4.95 -7.88
CA HIS A 70 -5.63 4.62 -9.18
C HIS A 70 -4.74 4.86 -10.41
N ILE A 71 -3.70 5.69 -10.27
CA ILE A 71 -2.69 5.91 -11.32
C ILE A 71 -1.87 4.66 -11.64
N ALA A 72 -1.78 3.72 -10.68
CA ALA A 72 -0.96 2.52 -10.76
C ALA A 72 -1.79 1.22 -10.79
N GLY A 73 -3.10 1.29 -10.59
CA GLY A 73 -3.98 0.13 -10.61
C GLY A 73 -5.45 0.50 -10.76
N ASP A 74 -6.20 -0.39 -11.39
CA ASP A 74 -7.64 -0.26 -11.59
C ASP A 74 -8.38 -1.49 -11.06
N GLY A 75 -9.71 -1.49 -11.19
CA GLY A 75 -10.54 -2.61 -10.73
C GLY A 75 -10.20 -3.95 -11.41
N TRP A 76 -9.68 -3.93 -12.64
CA TRP A 76 -9.23 -5.15 -13.30
C TRP A 76 -7.93 -5.66 -12.65
N SER A 77 -6.99 -4.75 -12.38
CA SER A 77 -5.68 -5.07 -11.78
C SER A 77 -5.77 -5.72 -10.39
N MET A 78 -6.85 -5.49 -9.64
CA MET A 78 -7.01 -6.02 -8.28
C MET A 78 -7.12 -7.55 -8.22
N GLY A 79 -7.77 -8.18 -9.21
CA GLY A 79 -7.91 -9.64 -9.25
C GLY A 79 -6.57 -10.36 -9.40
N PRO A 80 -5.76 -10.03 -10.43
CA PRO A 80 -4.40 -10.53 -10.58
C PRO A 80 -3.51 -10.22 -9.37
N LEU A 81 -3.58 -9.01 -8.81
CA LEU A 81 -2.80 -8.65 -7.61
C LEU A 81 -3.11 -9.57 -6.42
N ALA A 82 -4.39 -9.78 -6.13
CA ALA A 82 -4.81 -10.66 -5.03
C ALA A 82 -4.39 -12.13 -5.28
N ARG A 83 -4.46 -12.58 -6.53
CA ARG A 83 -4.00 -13.92 -6.92
C ARG A 83 -2.50 -14.07 -6.71
N ASP A 84 -1.70 -13.13 -7.19
CA ASP A 84 -0.24 -13.21 -7.12
C ASP A 84 0.24 -13.11 -5.66
N LEU A 85 -0.41 -12.27 -4.84
CA LEU A 85 -0.17 -12.22 -3.39
C LEU A 85 -0.46 -13.57 -2.73
N SER A 86 -1.58 -14.21 -3.05
CA SER A 86 -1.93 -15.52 -2.52
C SER A 86 -1.01 -16.65 -2.99
N VAL A 87 -0.34 -16.50 -4.13
CA VAL A 87 0.64 -17.50 -4.64
C VAL A 87 2.00 -17.30 -3.99
N ALA A 88 2.37 -16.07 -3.66
CA ALA A 88 3.65 -15.74 -3.04
C ALA A 88 3.71 -16.09 -1.54
N TYR A 89 2.55 -16.19 -0.88
CA TYR A 89 2.40 -16.58 0.53
C TYR A 89 2.19 -18.09 0.68
#